data_AF-A0A9P0CLI8-F1
#
_entry.id   AF-A0A9P0CLI8-F1
#
_cell.length_a   1.000
_cell.length_b   1.000
_cell.length_c   1.000
_cell.angle_alpha   90.00
_cell.angle_beta   90.00
_cell.angle_gamma   90.00
#
_symmetry.space_group_name_H-M   'P 1'
#
loop_
_entity.id
_entity.type
_entity.pdbx_description
1 polymer ?
#
loop_
_entity_poly.entity_id
_entity_poly.type
_entity_poly.pdbx_seq_one_letter_code
_entity_poly.pdbx_strand_id
1 'polypeptide(L)'
;MSENKDKDESEDTKIVIKNNADLQRLKLSKLMKNPDKPIIIPERPKERGIPNVPDFVRNVMGSSAGAGSGEFHVYRHLRRKEYARQKFMQEKAERDKLDDDYHKKLEEYQKLAEQQTEKKRLKRLKKKQKKKKKSEKSQDRQSSSEHSEHSDEEHENKETPMETTDNNESTNDSKEDMLETKDSQEAE
;
A
#
# COMPACT_ATOMS: atom_id res chain seq x y z
N MET A 1 -27.96 -2.91 -63.96
CA MET A 1 -26.87 -3.84 -63.58
C MET A 1 -25.59 -3.05 -63.50
N SER A 2 -25.19 -2.61 -62.31
CA SER A 2 -23.82 -2.18 -62.02
C SER A 2 -23.62 -2.18 -60.50
N GLU A 3 -23.24 -3.35 -59.98
CA GLU A 3 -22.77 -3.51 -58.62
C GLU A 3 -21.33 -2.99 -58.54
N ASN A 4 -21.14 -1.81 -57.94
CA ASN A 4 -19.82 -1.37 -57.51
C ASN A 4 -19.45 -2.12 -56.24
N LYS A 5 -18.72 -3.22 -56.44
CA LYS A 5 -18.11 -4.00 -55.37
C LYS A 5 -16.74 -3.38 -55.09
N ASP A 6 -16.75 -2.29 -54.33
CA ASP A 6 -15.53 -1.67 -53.81
C ASP A 6 -14.86 -2.69 -52.88
N LYS A 7 -13.79 -3.31 -53.39
CA LYS A 7 -12.89 -4.17 -52.64
C LYS A 7 -12.13 -3.30 -51.65
N ASP A 8 -12.54 -3.32 -50.39
CA ASP A 8 -11.72 -2.91 -49.24
C ASP A 8 -10.54 -3.89 -49.07
N GLU A 9 -9.58 -3.83 -50.00
CA GLU A 9 -8.27 -4.45 -49.85
C GLU A 9 -7.40 -3.49 -49.00
N SER A 10 -7.70 -3.39 -47.70
CA SER A 10 -6.78 -2.76 -46.77
C SER A 10 -5.61 -3.71 -46.55
N GLU A 11 -4.51 -3.51 -47.28
CA GLU A 11 -3.32 -4.34 -47.24
C GLU A 11 -2.90 -4.72 -45.81
N ASP A 12 -2.92 -6.02 -45.52
CA ASP A 12 -2.43 -6.65 -44.29
C ASP A 12 -0.90 -6.55 -44.19
N THR A 13 -0.38 -5.33 -44.13
CA THR A 13 1.02 -5.10 -43.80
C THR A 13 1.19 -5.35 -42.30
N LYS A 14 2.01 -6.34 -41.93
CA LYS A 14 2.32 -6.63 -40.53
C LYS A 14 3.03 -5.44 -39.91
N ILE A 15 2.30 -4.63 -39.14
CA ILE A 15 2.85 -3.45 -38.47
C ILE A 15 3.72 -3.91 -37.29
N VAL A 16 5.03 -3.67 -37.38
CA VAL A 16 5.99 -3.92 -36.30
C VAL A 16 6.00 -2.74 -35.34
N ILE A 17 5.76 -3.02 -34.06
CA ILE A 17 5.81 -2.02 -32.98
C ILE A 17 7.27 -1.72 -32.66
N LYS A 18 7.70 -0.45 -32.79
CA LYS A 18 9.06 -0.01 -32.42
C LYS A 18 9.05 0.84 -31.14
N ASN A 19 8.02 1.65 -30.95
CA ASN A 19 7.85 2.53 -29.79
C ASN A 19 6.51 2.25 -29.07
N ASN A 20 6.39 2.69 -27.81
CA ASN A 20 5.12 2.65 -27.05
C ASN A 20 4.02 3.46 -27.76
N ALA A 21 4.40 4.56 -28.44
CA ALA A 21 3.49 5.33 -29.30
C ALA A 21 2.87 4.47 -30.42
N ASP A 22 3.65 3.56 -31.02
CA ASP A 22 3.13 2.67 -32.09
C ASP A 22 2.14 1.65 -31.52
N LEU A 23 2.41 1.13 -30.32
CA LEU A 23 1.50 0.23 -29.60
C LEU A 23 0.17 0.92 -29.31
N GLN A 24 0.21 2.16 -28.81
CA GLN A 24 -0.98 2.97 -28.56
C GLN A 24 -1.73 3.28 -29.84
N ARG A 25 -1.02 3.65 -30.92
CA ARG A 25 -1.61 3.89 -32.25
C ARG A 25 -2.35 2.66 -32.77
N LEU A 26 -1.79 1.46 -32.60
CA LEU A 26 -2.46 0.20 -32.97
C LEU A 26 -3.70 -0.10 -32.11
N LYS A 27 -3.64 0.17 -30.80
CA LYS A 27 -4.80 0.03 -29.91
C LYS A 27 -5.91 1.01 -30.28
N LEU A 28 -5.55 2.26 -30.56
CA LEU A 28 -6.48 3.31 -30.98
C LEU A 28 -7.10 2.98 -32.34
N SER A 29 -6.30 2.57 -33.33
CA SER A 29 -6.84 2.18 -34.64
C SER A 29 -7.81 1.01 -34.51
N LYS A 30 -7.51 0.01 -33.66
CA LYS A 30 -8.43 -1.10 -33.36
C LYS A 30 -9.72 -0.65 -32.69
N LEU A 31 -9.65 0.35 -31.80
CA LEU A 31 -10.81 0.90 -31.10
C LEU A 31 -11.70 1.72 -32.03
N MET A 32 -11.08 2.56 -32.87
CA MET A 32 -11.76 3.44 -33.83
C MET A 32 -12.33 2.71 -35.05
N LYS A 33 -11.90 1.48 -35.34
CA LYS A 33 -12.53 0.63 -36.36
C LYS A 33 -14.02 0.39 -36.09
N ASN A 34 -14.46 0.40 -34.82
CA ASN A 34 -15.86 0.21 -34.43
C ASN A 34 -16.22 1.15 -33.27
N PRO A 35 -16.57 2.42 -33.53
CA PRO A 35 -16.82 3.40 -32.48
C PRO A 35 -18.12 3.16 -31.70
N ASP A 36 -19.13 2.53 -32.31
CA ASP A 36 -20.43 2.28 -31.69
C ASP A 36 -20.42 1.10 -30.71
N LYS A 37 -19.34 0.30 -30.69
CA LYS A 37 -19.24 -0.86 -29.80
C LYS A 37 -18.87 -0.40 -28.38
N PRO A 38 -19.71 -0.65 -27.36
CA PRO A 38 -19.37 -0.28 -25.99
C PRO A 38 -18.15 -1.07 -25.51
N ILE A 39 -17.21 -0.36 -24.88
CA ILE A 39 -15.97 -0.94 -24.35
C ILE A 39 -16.19 -1.24 -22.86
N ILE A 40 -16.05 -2.51 -22.47
CA ILE A 40 -16.12 -2.93 -21.08
C ILE A 40 -14.72 -2.81 -20.48
N ILE A 41 -14.53 -1.83 -19.59
CA ILE A 41 -13.31 -1.73 -18.79
C ILE A 41 -13.38 -2.83 -17.72
N PRO A 42 -12.39 -3.74 -17.64
CA PRO A 42 -12.40 -4.79 -16.64
C PRO A 42 -12.31 -4.17 -15.24
N GLU A 43 -13.17 -4.63 -14.34
CA GLU A 43 -13.07 -4.30 -12.92
C GLU A 43 -11.79 -4.90 -12.31
N ARG A 44 -11.35 -4.33 -11.19
CA ARG A 44 -10.20 -4.86 -10.45
C ARG A 44 -10.43 -6.33 -10.07
N PRO A 45 -9.43 -7.20 -10.23
CA PRO A 45 -9.58 -8.60 -9.87
C PRO A 45 -9.93 -8.71 -8.38
N LYS A 46 -10.98 -9.46 -8.06
CA LYS A 46 -11.37 -9.73 -6.68
C LYS A 46 -10.30 -10.60 -6.02
N GLU A 47 -10.00 -10.32 -4.76
CA GLU A 47 -9.12 -11.18 -3.96
C GLU A 47 -9.73 -12.59 -3.92
N ARG A 48 -8.87 -13.60 -4.10
CA ARG A 48 -9.31 -15.00 -4.03
C ARG A 48 -9.62 -15.32 -2.57
N GLY A 49 -10.91 -15.37 -2.24
CA GLY A 49 -11.37 -15.73 -0.91
C GLY A 49 -11.21 -17.22 -0.61
N ILE A 50 -11.43 -17.56 0.66
CA ILE A 50 -11.57 -18.95 1.11
C ILE A 50 -12.80 -19.57 0.43
N PRO A 51 -12.73 -20.82 -0.07
CA PRO A 51 -13.89 -21.49 -0.63
C PRO A 51 -14.99 -21.63 0.44
N ASN A 52 -16.22 -21.29 0.08
CA ASN A 52 -17.35 -21.42 1.01
C ASN A 52 -17.56 -22.91 1.38
N VAL A 53 -17.78 -23.17 2.66
CA VAL A 53 -18.07 -24.51 3.17
C VAL A 53 -19.56 -24.78 2.99
N PRO A 54 -19.97 -25.91 2.37
CA PRO A 54 -21.38 -26.25 2.27
C PRO A 54 -22.02 -26.46 3.64
N ASP A 55 -23.23 -25.92 3.85
CA ASP A 55 -23.95 -26.02 5.12
C ASP A 55 -24.35 -27.47 5.47
N PHE A 56 -24.73 -28.26 4.46
CA PHE A 56 -25.19 -29.63 4.64
C PHE A 56 -24.41 -30.60 3.79
N VAL A 57 -23.80 -31.59 4.43
CA VAL A 57 -23.22 -32.75 3.78
C VAL A 57 -24.29 -33.85 3.74
N ARG A 58 -24.72 -34.23 2.54
CA ARG A 58 -25.82 -35.20 2.35
C ARG A 58 -25.37 -36.66 2.46
N ASN A 59 -24.09 -36.92 2.23
CA ASN A 59 -23.55 -38.28 2.07
C ASN A 59 -22.73 -38.71 3.29
N VAL A 60 -23.21 -38.37 4.50
CA VAL A 60 -22.52 -38.74 5.74
C VAL A 60 -22.87 -40.19 6.07
N MET A 61 -21.86 -41.04 6.12
CA MET A 61 -22.01 -42.42 6.56
C MET A 61 -22.13 -42.45 8.10
N GLY A 62 -22.84 -43.43 8.66
CA GLY A 62 -23.10 -43.51 10.11
C GLY A 62 -21.83 -43.56 10.95
N SER A 63 -21.88 -43.04 12.18
CA SER A 63 -20.70 -42.85 13.04
C SER A 63 -19.93 -44.13 13.39
N SER A 64 -20.60 -45.28 13.37
CA SER A 64 -20.00 -46.59 13.64
C SER A 64 -19.65 -47.38 12.36
N ALA A 65 -19.83 -46.79 11.18
CA ALA A 65 -19.48 -47.44 9.93
C ALA A 65 -17.96 -47.47 9.73
N GLY A 66 -17.44 -48.55 9.13
CA GLY A 66 -16.00 -48.69 8.85
C GLY A 66 -15.51 -47.76 7.75
N ALA A 67 -14.19 -47.64 7.59
CA ALA A 67 -13.58 -46.82 6.55
C ALA A 67 -13.90 -47.35 5.15
N GLY A 68 -14.58 -46.55 4.33
CA GLY A 68 -14.85 -46.86 2.92
C GLY A 68 -13.67 -46.57 2.01
N SER A 69 -13.68 -47.12 0.79
CA SER A 69 -12.60 -46.93 -0.21
C SER A 69 -12.43 -45.47 -0.66
N GLY A 70 -13.47 -44.65 -0.56
CA GLY A 70 -13.44 -43.23 -0.91
C GLY A 70 -12.99 -42.29 0.21
N GLU A 71 -12.92 -42.77 1.47
CA GLU A 71 -12.70 -41.91 2.64
C GLU A 71 -11.33 -41.24 2.62
N PHE A 72 -10.31 -41.95 2.13
CA PHE A 72 -8.97 -41.39 1.94
C PHE A 72 -8.97 -40.15 1.04
N HIS A 73 -9.72 -40.18 -0.06
CA HIS A 73 -9.80 -39.04 -0.95
C HIS A 73 -10.58 -37.88 -0.34
N VAL A 74 -11.64 -38.16 0.42
CA VAL A 74 -12.38 -37.15 1.19
C VAL A 74 -11.45 -36.41 2.14
N TYR A 75 -10.71 -37.14 3.00
CA TYR A 75 -9.72 -36.57 3.91
C TYR A 75 -8.66 -35.75 3.17
N ARG A 76 -8.08 -36.30 2.10
CA ARG A 76 -7.06 -35.62 1.28
C ARG A 76 -7.56 -34.28 0.72
N HIS A 77 -8.80 -34.23 0.22
CA HIS A 77 -9.41 -32.99 -0.28
C HIS A 77 -9.71 -32.01 0.84
N LEU A 78 -10.24 -32.49 1.97
CA LEU A 78 -10.54 -31.68 3.15
C LEU A 78 -9.27 -31.05 3.73
N ARG A 79 -8.20 -31.83 3.91
CA ARG A 79 -6.90 -31.38 4.41
C ARG A 79 -6.30 -30.28 3.54
N ARG A 80 -6.34 -30.44 2.21
CA ARG A 80 -5.87 -29.38 1.29
C ARG A 80 -6.69 -28.10 1.41
N LYS A 81 -8.02 -28.22 1.51
CA LYS A 81 -8.90 -27.07 1.70
C LYS A 81 -8.58 -26.36 3.02
N GLU A 82 -8.38 -27.11 4.09
CA GLU A 82 -8.07 -26.56 5.40
C GLU A 82 -6.69 -25.90 5.44
N TYR A 83 -5.66 -26.50 4.84
CA TYR A 83 -4.34 -25.88 4.74
C TYR A 83 -4.34 -24.61 3.89
N ALA A 84 -5.05 -24.62 2.76
CA ALA A 84 -5.24 -23.42 1.97
C ALA A 84 -5.97 -22.32 2.76
N ARG A 85 -6.98 -22.69 3.56
CA ARG A 85 -7.71 -21.76 4.43
C ARG A 85 -6.81 -21.17 5.52
N GLN A 86 -6.06 -22.01 6.23
CA GLN A 86 -5.16 -21.59 7.31
C GLN A 86 -4.06 -20.66 6.77
N LYS A 87 -3.43 -21.06 5.66
CA LYS A 87 -2.42 -20.24 4.98
C LYS A 87 -2.98 -18.88 4.57
N PHE A 88 -4.16 -18.84 3.94
CA PHE A 88 -4.80 -17.58 3.57
C PHE A 88 -5.08 -16.68 4.78
N MET A 89 -5.57 -17.25 5.90
CA MET A 89 -5.82 -16.48 7.11
C MET A 89 -4.54 -15.91 7.72
N GLN A 90 -3.46 -16.68 7.72
CA GLN A 90 -2.15 -16.23 8.20
C GLN A 90 -1.58 -15.12 7.31
N GLU A 91 -1.53 -15.33 6.00
CA GLU A 91 -1.04 -14.33 5.03
C GLU A 91 -1.86 -13.04 5.09
N LYS A 92 -3.19 -13.14 5.22
CA LYS A 92 -4.05 -11.97 5.37
C LYS A 92 -3.77 -11.22 6.67
N ALA A 93 -3.65 -11.93 7.78
CA ALA A 93 -3.35 -11.32 9.07
C ALA A 93 -1.98 -10.64 9.09
N GLU A 94 -0.98 -11.21 8.43
CA GLU A 94 0.34 -10.60 8.27
C GLU A 94 0.28 -9.35 7.40
N ARG A 95 -0.41 -9.41 6.26
CA ARG A 95 -0.61 -8.25 5.38
C ARG A 95 -1.32 -7.10 6.10
N ASP A 96 -2.44 -7.40 6.76
CA ASP A 96 -3.24 -6.39 7.47
C ASP A 96 -2.40 -5.73 8.61
N LYS A 97 -1.57 -6.49 9.33
CA LYS A 97 -0.64 -5.93 10.33
C LYS A 97 0.39 -4.98 9.72
N LEU A 98 1.01 -5.39 8.61
CA LEU A 98 2.01 -4.57 7.92
C LEU A 98 1.39 -3.27 7.37
N ASP A 99 0.18 -3.36 6.82
CA ASP A 99 -0.57 -2.20 6.33
C ASP A 99 -0.90 -1.25 7.48
N ASP A 100 -1.40 -1.75 8.62
CA ASP A 100 -1.70 -0.95 9.81
C ASP A 100 -0.45 -0.23 10.34
N ASP A 101 0.68 -0.93 10.44
CA ASP A 101 1.93 -0.36 10.92
C ASP A 101 2.51 0.68 9.95
N TYR A 102 2.33 0.47 8.64
CA TYR A 102 2.67 1.47 7.63
C TYR A 102 1.82 2.73 7.77
N HIS A 103 0.51 2.59 7.95
CA HIS A 103 -0.40 3.71 8.14
C HIS A 103 -0.08 4.50 9.41
N LYS A 104 0.19 3.83 10.53
CA LYS A 104 0.62 4.49 11.78
C LYS A 104 1.89 5.31 11.57
N LYS A 105 2.91 4.75 10.91
CA LYS A 105 4.16 5.47 10.60
C LYS A 105 3.93 6.69 9.73
N LEU A 106 3.07 6.58 8.71
CA LEU A 106 2.71 7.72 7.86
C LEU A 106 2.03 8.84 8.68
N GLU A 107 1.08 8.51 9.54
CA GLU A 107 0.41 9.49 10.40
C GLU A 107 1.37 10.16 11.38
N GLU A 108 2.31 9.41 11.96
CA GLU A 108 3.34 9.95 12.84
C GLU A 108 4.24 10.95 12.09
N TYR A 109 4.70 10.60 10.89
CA TYR A 109 5.50 11.51 10.07
C TYR A 109 4.73 12.76 9.67
N GLN A 110 3.43 12.64 9.33
CA GLN A 110 2.58 13.79 9.04
C GLN A 110 2.46 14.70 10.27
N LYS A 111 2.16 14.14 11.45
CA LYS A 111 2.07 14.90 12.72
C LYS A 111 3.37 15.61 13.06
N LEU A 112 4.52 14.94 12.91
CA LEU A 112 5.83 15.56 13.16
C LEU A 112 6.12 16.70 12.18
N ALA A 113 5.81 16.51 10.89
CA ALA A 113 5.98 17.55 9.87
C ALA A 113 5.06 18.76 10.13
N GLU A 114 3.81 18.53 10.53
CA GLU A 114 2.85 19.56 10.92
C GLU A 114 3.33 20.34 12.14
N GLN A 115 3.75 19.66 13.22
CA GLN A 115 4.26 20.31 14.42
C GLN A 115 5.48 21.19 14.13
N GLN A 116 6.42 20.72 13.29
CA GLN A 116 7.57 21.52 12.87
C GLN A 116 7.13 22.74 12.05
N THR A 117 6.19 22.55 11.13
CA THR A 117 5.65 23.60 10.26
C THR A 117 4.89 24.65 11.06
N GLU A 118 4.07 24.25 12.03
CA GLU A 118 3.35 25.12 12.95
C GLU A 118 4.28 25.93 13.83
N LYS A 119 5.29 25.30 14.45
CA LYS A 119 6.33 26.02 15.23
C LYS A 119 6.98 27.11 14.37
N LYS A 120 7.36 26.80 13.14
CA LYS A 120 7.95 27.78 12.19
C LYS A 120 6.92 28.86 11.77
N ARG A 121 5.67 28.49 11.53
CA ARG A 121 4.56 29.41 11.18
C ARG A 121 4.27 30.39 12.32
N LEU A 122 4.20 29.91 13.56
CA LEU A 122 4.00 30.74 14.76
C LEU A 122 5.15 31.74 14.94
N LYS A 123 6.41 31.31 14.75
CA LYS A 123 7.58 32.21 14.78
C LYS A 123 7.44 33.33 13.72
N ARG A 124 7.07 32.99 12.48
CA ARG A 124 6.85 33.98 11.40
C ARG A 124 5.68 34.93 11.71
N LEU A 125 4.58 34.41 12.27
CA LEU A 125 3.40 35.20 12.59
C LEU A 125 3.66 36.20 13.74
N LYS A 126 4.38 35.77 14.78
CA LYS A 126 4.88 36.67 15.85
C LYS A 126 5.79 37.76 15.28
N LYS A 127 6.73 37.43 14.39
CA LYS A 127 7.60 38.42 13.71
C LYS A 127 6.77 39.40 12.86
N LYS A 128 5.76 38.92 12.11
CA LYS A 128 4.87 39.76 11.31
C LYS A 128 4.04 40.71 12.18
N GLN A 129 3.49 40.24 13.30
CA GLN A 129 2.77 41.09 14.26
C GLN A 129 3.67 42.15 14.88
N LYS A 130 4.90 41.79 15.30
CA LYS A 130 5.88 42.78 15.81
C LYS A 130 6.22 43.85 14.77
N LYS A 131 6.41 43.47 13.50
CA LYS A 131 6.66 44.42 12.40
C LYS A 131 5.47 45.35 12.16
N LYS A 132 4.23 44.82 12.15
CA LYS A 132 3.00 45.64 12.03
C LYS A 132 2.87 46.66 13.16
N LYS A 133 3.07 46.23 14.42
CA LYS A 133 3.05 47.14 15.58
C LYS A 133 4.13 48.22 15.50
N LYS A 134 5.33 47.89 14.99
CA LYS A 134 6.38 48.88 14.75
C LYS A 134 5.99 49.86 13.66
N SER A 135 5.42 49.40 12.54
CA SER A 135 4.99 50.28 11.44
C SER A 135 3.84 51.22 11.84
N GLU A 136 2.86 50.72 12.60
CA GLU A 136 1.76 51.52 13.16
C GLU A 136 2.32 52.58 14.13
N LYS A 137 3.22 52.19 15.04
CA LYS A 137 3.85 53.13 15.98
C LYS A 137 4.75 54.16 15.30
N SER A 138 5.36 53.84 14.15
CA SER A 138 6.14 54.80 13.37
C SER A 138 5.27 55.73 12.52
N GLN A 139 4.08 55.31 12.09
CA GLN A 139 3.11 56.22 11.47
C GLN A 139 2.54 57.22 12.50
N ASP A 140 2.32 56.79 13.74
CA ASP A 140 1.88 57.66 14.85
C ASP A 140 3.00 58.59 15.35
N ARG A 141 4.28 58.14 15.26
CA ARG A 141 5.45 58.97 15.60
C ARG A 141 5.93 59.89 14.48
N GLN A 142 5.45 59.75 13.24
CA GLN A 142 5.67 60.79 12.22
C GLN A 142 4.87 62.07 12.50
N SER A 143 3.95 62.08 13.46
CA SER A 143 3.42 63.31 14.05
C SER A 143 4.17 63.81 15.29
N SER A 144 5.15 63.07 15.84
CA SER A 144 5.90 63.52 17.00
C SER A 144 7.28 62.85 17.13
N SER A 145 8.29 63.56 16.62
CA SER A 145 9.68 63.57 17.11
C SER A 145 10.58 62.36 16.84
N GLU A 146 11.73 62.73 16.27
CA GLU A 146 12.95 61.97 16.05
C GLU A 146 13.57 61.48 17.38
N HIS A 147 14.43 60.45 17.25
CA HIS A 147 15.39 59.91 18.24
C HIS A 147 14.91 58.79 19.18
N SER A 148 15.47 57.58 18.97
CA SER A 148 15.91 56.63 20.00
C SER A 148 16.22 55.27 19.34
N GLU A 149 17.51 55.03 19.11
CA GLU A 149 18.10 53.70 18.95
C GLU A 149 18.22 53.04 20.32
N HIS A 150 18.02 51.72 20.41
CA HIS A 150 18.84 50.74 21.15
C HIS A 150 18.07 49.45 21.54
N SER A 151 18.74 48.32 21.28
CA SER A 151 18.73 46.99 21.95
C SER A 151 17.44 46.18 22.11
N ASP A 152 17.49 44.94 21.59
CA ASP A 152 17.76 43.79 22.47
C ASP A 152 18.12 42.53 21.64
N GLU A 153 19.33 42.03 21.85
CA GLU A 153 19.81 40.71 21.42
C GLU A 153 19.52 39.72 22.56
N GLU A 154 18.76 38.66 22.27
CA GLU A 154 18.59 37.55 23.23
C GLU A 154 18.70 36.21 22.50
N HIS A 155 19.88 35.63 22.70
CA HIS A 155 20.26 34.22 22.85
C HIS A 155 19.79 33.15 21.86
N GLU A 156 20.77 32.67 21.09
CA GLU A 156 20.85 31.32 20.53
C GLU A 156 20.58 30.25 21.58
N ASN A 157 19.64 29.35 21.29
CA ASN A 157 19.63 28.01 21.87
C ASN A 157 20.19 27.07 20.80
N LYS A 158 21.41 26.56 21.07
CA LYS A 158 22.08 25.53 20.25
C LYS A 158 21.25 24.26 20.31
N GLU A 159 20.66 23.87 19.18
CA GLU A 159 20.14 22.51 19.00
C GLU A 159 21.35 21.55 18.92
N THR A 160 21.39 20.62 19.86
CA THR A 160 22.30 19.46 19.87
C THR A 160 22.09 18.62 18.61
N PRO A 161 23.16 18.21 17.89
CA PRO A 161 23.01 17.25 16.82
C PRO A 161 22.70 15.88 17.44
N MET A 162 21.53 15.33 17.12
CA MET A 162 21.20 13.96 17.44
C MET A 162 22.01 13.06 16.49
N GLU A 163 23.07 12.45 17.01
CA GLU A 163 23.80 11.37 16.35
C GLU A 163 22.81 10.28 15.92
N THR A 164 22.67 10.08 14.62
CA THR A 164 22.21 8.80 14.07
C THR A 164 23.38 7.83 14.17
N THR A 165 23.47 7.11 15.30
CA THR A 165 24.28 5.90 15.39
C THR A 165 23.59 4.80 14.58
N ASP A 166 23.87 4.74 13.28
CA ASP A 166 23.70 3.52 12.50
C ASP A 166 24.87 2.58 12.86
N ASN A 167 24.60 1.71 13.82
CA ASN A 167 25.38 0.49 14.07
C ASN A 167 24.38 -0.59 14.50
N ASN A 168 23.97 -1.43 13.56
CA ASN A 168 23.86 -2.85 13.89
C ASN A 168 24.18 -3.70 12.67
N GLU A 169 25.42 -4.15 12.69
CA GLU A 169 25.98 -5.20 11.89
C GLU A 169 25.22 -6.51 12.17
N SER A 170 24.84 -7.18 11.10
CA SER A 170 24.43 -8.58 11.09
C SER A 170 25.41 -9.46 11.85
N THR A 171 24.96 -10.25 12.83
CA THR A 171 25.35 -11.68 12.98
C THR A 171 24.53 -12.39 14.06
N ASN A 172 24.01 -13.55 13.67
CA ASN A 172 23.79 -14.77 14.46
C ASN A 172 22.89 -14.72 15.70
N ASP A 173 21.63 -15.12 15.51
CA ASP A 173 20.95 -15.97 16.49
C ASP A 173 20.39 -17.20 15.77
N SER A 174 21.12 -18.31 15.90
CA SER A 174 20.76 -19.62 15.40
C SER A 174 21.27 -20.62 16.43
N LYS A 175 20.32 -21.41 16.96
CA LYS A 175 20.42 -22.38 18.09
C LYS A 175 20.20 -21.66 19.43
N GLU A 176 19.20 -21.97 20.25
CA GLU A 176 18.70 -23.29 20.65
C GLU A 176 17.24 -23.18 21.11
N ASP A 177 16.36 -24.04 20.59
CA ASP A 177 15.21 -24.59 21.32
C ASP A 177 14.79 -25.88 20.61
N MET A 178 15.59 -26.92 20.83
CA MET A 178 15.27 -28.30 20.50
C MET A 178 15.66 -29.16 21.71
N LEU A 179 14.76 -29.21 22.69
CA LEU A 179 14.69 -30.26 23.71
C LEU A 179 13.38 -31.03 23.42
N GLU A 180 13.51 -32.19 22.81
CA GLU A 180 13.43 -33.49 23.49
C GLU A 180 11.98 -33.91 23.80
N THR A 181 11.42 -34.72 22.89
CA THR A 181 10.61 -35.88 23.26
C THR A 181 11.12 -37.07 22.45
N LYS A 182 12.06 -37.82 23.06
CA LYS A 182 12.25 -39.24 22.77
C LYS A 182 11.24 -40.00 23.62
N ASP A 183 10.27 -40.58 22.96
CA ASP A 183 9.43 -41.74 23.34
C ASP A 183 8.44 -41.85 22.17
N SER A 184 8.33 -42.91 21.37
CA SER A 184 8.47 -44.33 21.68
C SER A 184 8.78 -45.07 20.37
N GLN A 185 9.88 -45.83 20.35
CA GLN A 185 10.02 -46.98 19.45
C GLN A 185 10.17 -48.20 20.35
N GLU A 186 9.04 -48.79 20.70
CA GLU A 186 8.90 -50.18 21.11
C GLU A 186 7.47 -50.61 20.78
N ALA A 187 7.35 -51.85 20.27
CA ALA A 187 6.16 -52.64 19.94
C ALA A 187 5.66 -52.62 18.47
N GLU A 188 5.83 -53.83 17.88
CA GLU A 188 5.28 -54.45 16.67
C GLU A 188 5.78 -54.05 15.27
#